data_AF-A0A7W1PNM4-F1
#
_entry.id   AF-A0A7W1PNM4-F1
#
_cell.length_a   1.000
_cell.length_b   1.000
_cell.length_c   1.000
_cell.angle_alpha   90.00
_cell.angle_beta   90.00
_cell.angle_gamma   90.00
#
_symmetry.space_group_name_H-M   'P 1'
#
loop_
_entity.id
_entity.type
_entity.pdbx_description
1 polymer ?
#
loop_
_entity_poly.entity_id
_entity_poly.type
_entity_poly.pdbx_seq_one_letter_code
_entity_poly.pdbx_strand_id
1 'polypeptide(L)'
;ASTIDTVGAAKGTLTPLLTSSQATGTFTNVTTIAPTQDFPQNELRHRLLAVMVAPPPATDGGKPRGRVVVVGSLDFATDRFVRTAPENLAFTLNAVDWLAQDEDLIAIRSKDRRPAPLLFESSAVREGVKYANLVGLPLLVGLAGVVRLVRRRRKTREPYRPLVPAAGSAR
;
A
#
# COMPACT_ATOMS: atom_id res chain seq x y z
N ALA A 1 5.22 -32.12 18.71
CA ALA A 1 5.72 -32.30 17.33
C ALA A 1 4.56 -32.84 16.50
N SER A 2 4.05 -32.07 15.53
CA SER A 2 3.03 -32.57 14.60
C SER A 2 3.78 -33.12 13.38
N THR A 3 3.84 -34.44 13.30
CA THR A 3 4.48 -35.17 12.19
C THR A 3 3.41 -35.31 11.11
N ILE A 4 3.45 -34.44 10.10
CA ILE A 4 2.73 -34.69 8.85
C ILE A 4 3.51 -35.78 8.13
N ASP A 5 2.90 -36.95 7.99
CA ASP A 5 3.43 -38.08 7.23
C ASP A 5 3.48 -37.71 5.74
N THR A 6 4.68 -37.60 5.19
CA THR A 6 4.95 -37.33 3.78
C THR A 6 5.68 -38.51 3.15
N VAL A 7 5.15 -39.72 3.31
CA VAL A 7 5.62 -40.90 2.57
C VAL A 7 5.48 -40.69 1.06
N GLY A 8 6.58 -40.26 0.42
CA GLY A 8 6.79 -40.35 -1.03
C GLY A 8 6.57 -39.10 -1.88
N ALA A 9 6.22 -37.94 -1.30
CA ALA A 9 6.07 -36.71 -2.09
C ALA A 9 7.44 -36.06 -2.39
N ALA A 10 7.71 -35.76 -3.67
CA ALA A 10 8.86 -34.94 -4.06
C ALA A 10 8.80 -33.59 -3.32
N LYS A 11 9.95 -33.10 -2.82
CA LYS A 11 10.03 -31.84 -2.07
C LYS A 11 9.48 -30.71 -2.95
N GLY A 12 8.28 -30.21 -2.60
CA GLY A 12 7.68 -29.06 -3.25
C GLY A 12 8.44 -27.78 -2.94
N THR A 13 8.27 -26.77 -3.80
CA THR A 13 8.78 -25.43 -3.55
C THR A 13 7.87 -24.75 -2.53
N LEU A 14 8.47 -24.33 -1.41
CA LEU A 14 7.80 -23.54 -0.38
C LEU A 14 7.99 -22.05 -0.68
N THR A 15 6.89 -21.31 -0.79
CA THR A 15 6.93 -19.86 -0.96
C THR A 15 6.15 -19.18 0.16
N PRO A 16 6.79 -18.33 0.98
CA PRO A 16 6.10 -17.60 2.03
C PRO A 16 5.16 -16.56 1.42
N LEU A 17 3.90 -16.55 1.85
CA LEU A 17 2.89 -15.59 1.38
C LEU A 17 2.73 -14.43 2.37
N LEU A 18 2.72 -14.73 3.67
CA LEU A 18 2.55 -13.73 4.72
C LEU A 18 3.55 -14.00 5.85
N THR A 19 4.25 -12.94 6.26
CA THR A 19 5.15 -12.94 7.41
C THR A 19 4.72 -11.87 8.40
N SER A 20 4.78 -12.20 9.68
CA SER A 20 4.53 -11.24 10.75
C SER A 20 5.67 -10.22 10.87
N SER A 21 5.49 -9.17 11.66
CA SER A 21 6.54 -8.17 11.90
C SER A 21 7.66 -8.72 12.80
N GLN A 22 8.80 -8.00 12.84
CA GLN A 22 9.90 -8.30 13.78
C GLN A 22 9.47 -8.26 15.25
N ALA A 23 8.41 -7.52 15.59
CA ALA A 23 7.93 -7.34 16.97
C ALA A 23 6.94 -8.44 17.41
N THR A 24 6.92 -9.59 16.74
CA THR A 24 5.95 -10.66 17.02
C THR A 24 6.48 -11.62 18.10
N GLY A 25 5.79 -11.67 19.25
CA GLY A 25 5.99 -12.66 20.30
C GLY A 25 4.96 -13.80 20.26
N THR A 26 5.26 -14.91 20.93
CA THR A 26 4.32 -16.04 21.09
C THR A 26 4.24 -16.44 22.55
N PHE A 27 3.02 -16.60 23.06
CA PHE A 27 2.77 -16.97 24.46
C PHE A 27 1.78 -18.13 24.48
N THR A 28 2.06 -19.17 25.28
CA THR A 28 1.21 -20.36 25.42
C THR A 28 0.42 -20.39 26.73
N ASN A 29 0.71 -19.47 27.65
CA ASN A 29 0.04 -19.40 28.95
C ASN A 29 -1.30 -18.68 28.81
N VAL A 30 -2.30 -19.14 29.58
CA VAL A 30 -3.58 -18.44 29.70
C VAL A 30 -3.29 -17.05 30.26
N THR A 31 -3.55 -16.02 29.47
CA THR A 31 -3.30 -14.63 29.85
C THR A 31 -4.55 -13.81 29.58
N THR A 32 -4.87 -12.92 30.52
CA THR A 32 -5.95 -11.95 30.36
C THR A 32 -5.39 -10.73 29.66
N ILE A 33 -5.92 -10.39 28.48
CA ILE A 33 -5.50 -9.19 27.75
C ILE A 33 -5.91 -7.96 28.55
N ALA A 34 -4.96 -7.31 29.21
CA ALA A 34 -5.15 -6.05 29.93
C ALA A 34 -4.28 -4.94 29.32
N PRO A 35 -4.78 -3.69 29.19
CA PRO A 35 -4.03 -2.59 28.59
C PRO A 35 -2.73 -2.23 29.32
N THR A 36 -2.64 -2.53 30.62
CA THR A 36 -1.48 -2.26 31.48
C THR A 36 -0.56 -3.47 31.62
N GLN A 37 -0.78 -4.54 30.84
CA GLN A 37 0.00 -5.76 30.92
C GLN A 37 1.34 -5.58 30.19
N ASP A 38 2.43 -5.91 30.87
CA ASP A 38 3.74 -6.01 30.24
C ASP A 38 3.85 -7.34 29.47
N PHE A 39 3.91 -7.24 28.15
CA PHE A 39 4.16 -8.41 27.29
C PHE A 39 5.66 -8.69 27.23
N PRO A 40 6.07 -9.98 27.36
CA PRO A 40 7.47 -10.33 27.25
C PRO A 40 8.06 -9.90 25.90
N GLN A 41 9.20 -9.23 25.94
CA GLN A 41 9.93 -8.76 24.76
C GLN A 41 11.02 -9.75 24.31
N ASN A 42 10.98 -10.98 24.83
CA ASN A 42 11.88 -12.05 24.44
C ASN A 42 11.35 -12.77 23.18
N GLU A 43 12.26 -13.25 22.34
CA GLU A 43 11.95 -14.04 21.14
C GLU A 43 11.07 -13.35 20.07
N LEU A 44 11.13 -12.02 20.01
CA LEU A 44 10.53 -11.24 18.93
C LEU A 44 11.25 -11.54 17.61
N ARG A 45 10.50 -12.03 16.62
CA ARG A 45 11.02 -12.35 15.28
C ARG A 45 9.91 -12.38 14.24
N HIS A 46 10.25 -12.26 12.97
CA HIS A 46 9.35 -12.62 11.88
C HIS A 46 8.87 -14.06 12.04
N ARG A 47 7.56 -14.27 11.92
CA ARG A 47 6.90 -15.58 11.93
C ARG A 47 6.19 -15.78 10.60
N LEU A 48 6.26 -16.99 10.06
CA LEU A 48 5.49 -17.36 8.87
C LEU A 48 4.02 -17.53 9.25
N LEU A 49 3.13 -16.80 8.59
CA LEU A 49 1.69 -16.82 8.84
C LEU A 49 0.91 -17.55 7.75
N ALA A 50 1.40 -17.49 6.50
CA ALA A 50 0.84 -18.23 5.38
C ALA A 50 1.93 -18.67 4.41
N VAL A 51 1.75 -19.86 3.84
CA VAL A 51 2.68 -20.46 2.88
C VAL A 51 1.92 -21.12 1.73
N MET A 52 2.46 -21.01 0.54
CA MET A 52 2.05 -21.82 -0.61
C MET A 52 3.11 -22.88 -0.88
N VAL A 53 2.64 -24.07 -1.24
CA VAL A 53 3.47 -25.21 -1.63
C VAL A 53 3.09 -25.59 -3.05
N ALA A 54 4.04 -25.41 -3.96
CA ALA A 54 3.90 -25.82 -5.33
C ALA A 54 4.67 -27.13 -5.56
N PRO A 55 4.14 -28.05 -6.38
CA PRO A 55 4.87 -29.24 -6.77
C PRO A 55 6.04 -28.84 -7.68
N PRO A 56 7.14 -29.60 -7.69
CA PRO A 56 8.23 -29.35 -8.62
C PRO A 56 7.75 -29.43 -10.07
N PRO A 57 8.40 -28.73 -11.02
CA PRO A 57 8.07 -28.83 -12.43
C PRO A 57 8.16 -30.30 -12.87
N ALA A 58 7.12 -30.78 -13.55
CA ALA A 58 7.07 -32.16 -13.99
C ALA A 58 8.19 -32.43 -14.98
N THR A 59 8.98 -33.48 -14.72
CA THR A 59 10.12 -33.86 -15.55
C THR A 59 9.69 -34.46 -16.89
N ASP A 60 8.44 -34.96 -16.97
CA ASP A 60 7.93 -35.74 -18.10
C ASP A 60 6.86 -34.99 -18.94
N GLY A 61 6.83 -33.66 -18.88
CA GLY A 61 5.87 -32.83 -19.64
C GLY A 61 4.41 -32.90 -19.16
N GLY A 62 4.14 -33.63 -18.08
CA GLY A 62 2.84 -33.64 -17.40
C GLY A 62 2.53 -32.32 -16.68
N LYS A 63 1.26 -32.04 -16.40
CA LYS A 63 0.92 -30.90 -15.53
C LYS A 63 1.32 -31.22 -14.09
N PRO A 64 2.02 -30.31 -13.37
CA PRO A 64 2.34 -30.51 -11.96
C PRO A 64 1.05 -30.70 -11.15
N ARG A 65 0.95 -31.78 -10.36
CA ARG A 65 -0.26 -32.11 -9.58
C ARG A 65 0.00 -31.90 -8.09
N GLY A 66 -0.96 -31.26 -7.42
CA GLY A 66 -0.94 -31.05 -5.97
C GLY A 66 -0.36 -29.70 -5.58
N ARG A 67 -1.24 -28.73 -5.35
CA ARG A 67 -0.92 -27.42 -4.79
C ARG A 67 -1.57 -27.31 -3.41
N VAL A 68 -0.88 -26.67 -2.46
CA VAL A 68 -1.40 -26.47 -1.10
C VAL A 68 -1.16 -25.03 -0.69
N VAL A 69 -2.15 -24.40 -0.07
CA VAL A 69 -2.00 -23.13 0.66
C VAL A 69 -2.35 -23.41 2.11
N VAL A 70 -1.48 -22.99 3.03
CA VAL A 70 -1.70 -23.11 4.48
C VAL A 70 -1.71 -21.72 5.08
N VAL A 71 -2.74 -21.41 5.85
CA VAL A 71 -2.89 -20.15 6.60
C VAL A 71 -3.10 -20.48 8.07
N GLY A 72 -2.35 -19.83 8.96
CA GLY A 72 -2.34 -20.15 10.40
C GLY A 72 -3.58 -19.74 11.19
N SER A 73 -4.59 -19.13 10.55
CA SER A 73 -5.83 -18.72 11.20
C SER A 73 -6.98 -18.78 10.18
N LEU A 74 -8.19 -19.10 10.64
CA LEU A 74 -9.41 -19.04 9.82
C LEU A 74 -10.04 -17.64 9.85
N ASP A 75 -9.75 -16.84 10.88
CA ASP A 75 -10.47 -15.61 11.17
C ASP A 75 -10.43 -14.59 10.01
N PHE A 76 -9.33 -14.55 9.26
CA PHE A 76 -9.17 -13.62 8.13
C PHE A 76 -10.26 -13.81 7.05
N ALA A 77 -10.78 -15.04 6.88
CA ALA A 77 -11.79 -15.37 5.89
C ALA A 77 -13.23 -15.25 6.40
N THR A 78 -13.42 -14.81 7.66
CA THR A 78 -14.76 -14.63 8.24
C THR A 78 -15.38 -13.30 7.83
N ASP A 79 -16.71 -13.26 7.73
CA ASP A 79 -17.50 -12.07 7.35
C ASP A 79 -17.10 -10.80 8.11
N ARG A 80 -16.88 -10.91 9.43
CA ARG A 80 -16.50 -9.78 10.29
C ARG A 80 -15.19 -9.12 9.84
N PHE A 81 -14.19 -9.93 9.48
CA PHE A 81 -12.87 -9.47 9.11
C PHE A 81 -12.80 -9.04 7.65
N VAL A 82 -13.51 -9.73 6.77
CA VAL A 82 -13.66 -9.33 5.36
C VAL A 82 -14.36 -7.99 5.21
N ARG A 83 -15.41 -7.72 5.99
CA ARG A 83 -16.11 -6.42 5.96
C ARG A 83 -15.22 -5.27 6.41
N THR A 84 -14.31 -5.51 7.36
CA THR A 84 -13.40 -4.50 7.90
C THR A 84 -12.17 -4.29 7.01
N ALA A 85 -11.66 -5.39 6.44
CA ALA A 85 -10.51 -5.40 5.54
C ALA A 85 -10.86 -6.22 4.28
N PRO A 86 -11.44 -5.59 3.24
CA PRO A 86 -11.80 -6.24 1.98
C PRO A 86 -10.62 -6.95 1.29
N GLU A 87 -9.40 -6.53 1.59
CA GLU A 87 -8.16 -7.15 1.13
C GLU A 87 -8.03 -8.61 1.56
N ASN A 88 -8.59 -8.98 2.72
CA ASN A 88 -8.61 -10.37 3.17
C ASN A 88 -9.43 -11.26 2.23
N LEU A 89 -10.58 -10.77 1.74
CA LEU A 89 -11.39 -11.48 0.75
C LEU A 89 -10.65 -11.61 -0.57
N ALA A 90 -9.99 -10.54 -1.02
CA ALA A 90 -9.18 -10.60 -2.24
C ALA A 90 -8.07 -11.65 -2.13
N PHE A 91 -7.40 -11.74 -0.98
CA PHE A 91 -6.39 -12.79 -0.72
C PHE A 91 -7.02 -14.19 -0.74
N THR A 92 -8.14 -14.41 -0.06
CA THR A 92 -8.84 -15.71 -0.04
C THR A 92 -9.23 -16.16 -1.44
N LEU A 93 -9.86 -15.27 -2.22
CA LEU A 93 -10.27 -15.59 -3.59
C LEU A 93 -9.05 -15.90 -4.47
N ASN A 94 -7.99 -15.10 -4.39
CA ASN A 94 -6.76 -15.38 -5.15
C ASN A 94 -6.11 -16.72 -4.76
N ALA A 95 -6.18 -17.11 -3.48
CA ALA A 95 -5.69 -18.42 -3.03
C ALA A 95 -6.55 -19.56 -3.59
N VAL A 96 -7.88 -19.40 -3.65
CA VAL A 96 -8.81 -20.37 -4.26
C VAL A 96 -8.58 -20.48 -5.77
N ASP A 97 -8.47 -19.35 -6.46
CA ASP A 97 -8.21 -19.28 -7.90
C ASP A 97 -6.90 -20.02 -8.23
N TRP A 98 -5.84 -19.81 -7.43
CA TRP A 98 -4.55 -20.51 -7.58
C TRP A 98 -4.63 -22.01 -7.26
N LEU A 99 -5.47 -22.42 -6.31
CA LEU A 99 -5.69 -23.83 -6.03
C LEU A 99 -6.52 -24.52 -7.12
N ALA A 100 -7.40 -23.78 -7.79
CA ALA A 100 -8.24 -24.24 -8.90
C ALA A 100 -7.50 -24.30 -10.25
N GLN A 101 -6.23 -23.86 -10.30
CA GLN A 101 -5.46 -23.69 -11.54
C GLN A 101 -6.06 -22.64 -12.50
N ASP A 102 -6.78 -21.65 -11.96
CA ASP A 102 -7.40 -20.55 -12.69
C ASP A 102 -6.62 -19.24 -12.44
N GLU A 103 -5.32 -19.26 -12.77
CA GLU A 103 -4.41 -18.13 -12.55
C GLU A 103 -4.76 -16.89 -13.40
N ASP A 104 -5.48 -17.08 -14.51
CA ASP A 104 -5.82 -16.01 -15.44
C ASP A 104 -6.77 -14.98 -14.81
N LEU A 105 -7.63 -15.41 -13.88
CA LEU A 105 -8.54 -14.52 -13.13
C LEU A 105 -7.82 -13.63 -12.10
N ILE A 106 -6.71 -14.13 -11.52
CA ILE A 106 -5.91 -13.41 -10.52
C ILE A 106 -5.26 -12.16 -11.14
N ALA A 107 -4.82 -12.26 -12.41
CA ALA A 107 -4.17 -11.17 -13.12
C ALA A 107 -5.09 -9.95 -13.30
N ILE A 108 -6.40 -10.17 -13.50
CA ILE A 108 -7.38 -9.09 -13.71
C ILE A 108 -7.64 -8.31 -12.42
N ARG A 109 -7.90 -8.99 -11.29
CA ARG A 109 -8.17 -8.35 -9.99
C ARG A 109 -6.96 -7.58 -9.45
N SER A 110 -5.75 -7.96 -9.83
CA SER A 110 -4.52 -7.27 -9.41
C SER A 110 -4.41 -5.85 -9.97
N LYS A 111 -5.11 -5.55 -11.07
CA LYS A 111 -5.05 -4.26 -11.77
C LYS A 111 -5.87 -3.16 -11.09
N ASP A 112 -6.88 -3.52 -10.30
CA ASP A 112 -7.74 -2.61 -9.52
C ASP A 112 -7.18 -2.29 -8.12
N ARG A 113 -5.92 -2.64 -7.83
CA ARG A 113 -5.31 -2.35 -6.54
C ARG A 113 -5.17 -0.83 -6.37
N ARG A 114 -5.79 -0.33 -5.28
CA ARG A 114 -5.71 1.05 -4.77
C ARG A 114 -4.28 1.60 -4.84
N PRO A 115 -4.10 2.92 -5.04
CA PRO A 115 -2.79 3.53 -5.09
C PRO A 115 -1.93 3.11 -3.90
N ALA A 116 -0.69 2.69 -4.16
CA ALA A 116 0.25 2.30 -3.13
C ALA A 116 0.35 3.43 -2.08
N PRO A 117 0.25 3.12 -0.78
CA PRO A 117 0.38 4.15 0.25
C PRO A 117 1.77 4.78 0.15
N LEU A 118 1.84 6.10 0.21
CA LEU A 118 3.11 6.82 0.21
C LEU A 118 3.90 6.46 1.46
N LEU A 119 4.98 5.70 1.26
CA LEU A 119 5.93 5.35 2.32
C LEU A 119 6.87 6.53 2.52
N PHE A 120 6.90 7.06 3.75
CA PHE A 120 7.82 8.13 4.14
C PHE A 120 8.85 7.56 5.10
N GLU A 121 10.14 7.85 4.88
CA GLU A 121 11.23 7.34 5.71
C GLU A 121 11.19 7.85 7.16
N SER A 122 10.57 9.01 7.40
CA SER A 122 10.40 9.56 8.75
C SER A 122 9.07 10.31 8.92
N SER A 123 8.58 10.36 10.16
CA SER A 123 7.39 11.12 10.53
C SER A 123 7.55 12.62 10.26
N ALA A 124 8.76 13.16 10.48
CA ALA A 124 9.09 14.56 10.23
C ALA A 124 8.96 14.93 8.74
N VAL A 125 9.44 14.07 7.83
CA VAL A 125 9.31 14.28 6.38
C VAL A 125 7.85 14.20 5.95
N ARG A 126 7.09 13.23 6.49
CA ARG A 126 5.65 13.09 6.22
C ARG A 126 4.87 14.34 6.61
N GLU A 127 5.12 14.88 7.80
CA GLU A 127 4.45 16.08 8.30
C GLU A 127 4.88 17.32 7.53
N GLY A 128 6.17 17.47 7.24
CA GLY A 128 6.69 18.56 6.42
C GLY A 128 6.04 18.62 5.05
N VAL A 129 5.95 17.49 4.34
CA VAL A 129 5.30 17.39 3.02
C VAL A 129 3.80 17.68 3.12
N LYS A 130 3.11 17.21 4.17
CA LYS A 130 1.69 17.47 4.40
C LYS A 130 1.43 18.98 4.56
N TYR A 131 2.17 19.66 5.44
CA TYR A 131 1.97 21.08 5.68
C TYR A 131 2.44 21.95 4.52
N ALA A 132 3.51 21.54 3.83
CA ALA A 132 3.98 22.20 2.61
C ALA A 132 2.90 22.20 1.52
N ASN A 133 2.22 21.08 1.28
CA ASN A 133 1.13 21.03 0.31
C ASN A 133 -0.12 21.77 0.80
N LEU A 134 -0.46 21.63 2.08
CA LEU A 134 -1.65 22.25 2.67
C LEU A 134 -1.59 23.78 2.65
N VAL A 135 -0.42 24.36 2.91
CA VAL A 135 -0.23 25.81 3.00
C VAL A 135 0.40 26.39 1.73
N GLY A 136 1.35 25.67 1.13
CA GLY A 136 2.10 26.14 -0.03
C GLY A 136 1.25 26.31 -1.28
N LEU A 137 0.33 25.38 -1.57
CA LEU A 137 -0.50 25.48 -2.78
C LEU A 137 -1.48 26.67 -2.71
N PRO A 138 -2.23 26.90 -1.61
CA PRO A 138 -3.03 28.13 -1.46
C PRO A 138 -2.20 29.41 -1.52
N LEU A 139 -1.01 29.43 -0.90
CA LEU A 139 -0.12 30.59 -0.95
C LEU A 139 0.34 30.91 -2.37
N LEU A 140 0.74 29.90 -3.15
CA LEU A 140 1.17 30.09 -4.54
C LEU A 140 0.05 30.68 -5.39
N VAL A 141 -1.18 30.19 -5.23
CA VAL A 141 -2.36 30.73 -5.93
C VAL A 141 -2.63 32.17 -5.51
N GLY A 142 -2.57 32.46 -4.21
CA GLY A 142 -2.74 33.81 -3.68
C GLY A 142 -1.69 34.78 -4.23
N LEU A 143 -0.42 34.38 -4.22
CA LEU A 143 0.69 35.18 -4.73
C LEU A 143 0.55 35.44 -6.23
N ALA A 144 0.20 34.42 -7.02
CA ALA A 144 -0.07 34.56 -8.44
C ALA A 144 -1.21 35.55 -8.71
N GLY A 145 -2.27 35.50 -7.89
CA GLY A 145 -3.39 36.45 -7.94
C GLY A 145 -2.95 37.89 -7.68
N VAL A 146 -2.16 38.12 -6.63
CA VAL A 146 -1.60 39.45 -6.30
C VAL A 146 -0.71 39.97 -7.44
N VAL A 147 0.21 39.14 -7.94
CA VAL A 147 1.10 39.50 -9.05
C VAL A 147 0.29 39.90 -10.29
N ARG A 148 -0.76 39.13 -10.64
CA ARG A 148 -1.64 39.44 -11.76
C ARG A 148 -2.36 40.78 -11.57
N LEU A 149 -2.88 41.05 -10.37
CA LEU A 149 -3.58 42.30 -10.05
C LEU A 149 -2.65 43.51 -10.16
N VAL A 150 -1.42 43.41 -9.64
CA VAL A 150 -0.42 44.49 -9.70
C VAL A 150 -0.01 44.76 -11.14
N ARG A 151 0.26 43.71 -11.94
CA ARG A 151 0.59 43.86 -13.37
C ARG A 151 -0.56 44.52 -14.15
N ARG A 152 -1.82 44.17 -13.85
CA ARG A 152 -2.99 44.81 -14.46
C ARG A 152 -3.08 46.29 -14.10
N ARG A 153 -2.94 46.64 -12.81
CA ARG A 153 -3.03 48.04 -12.35
C ARG A 153 -1.93 48.92 -12.90
N ARG A 154 -0.72 48.38 -13.14
CA ARG A 154 0.38 49.11 -13.78
C ARG A 154 0.06 49.50 -15.22
N LYS A 155 -0.53 48.60 -16.01
CA LYS A 155 -0.93 48.90 -17.41
C LYS A 155 -2.02 49.99 -17.51
N THR A 156 -2.92 50.06 -16.53
CA THR A 156 -3.97 51.10 -16.52
C THR A 156 -3.45 52.48 -16.10
N ARG A 157 -2.26 52.55 -15.50
CA ARG A 157 -1.63 53.80 -15.04
C ARG A 157 -0.66 54.39 -16.05
N GLU A 158 -0.51 53.82 -17.24
CA GLU A 158 0.27 54.48 -18.28
C GLU A 158 -0.45 55.75 -18.71
N PRO A 159 0.14 56.95 -18.49
CA PRO A 159 -0.47 58.20 -18.93
C PRO A 159 -0.58 58.17 -20.45
N TYR A 160 -1.75 58.57 -20.96
CA TYR A 160 -2.02 58.64 -22.39
C TYR A 160 -0.92 59.44 -23.09
N ARG A 161 -0.09 58.75 -23.86
CA ARG A 161 0.93 59.36 -24.70
C ARG A 161 0.26 59.67 -26.04
N PRO A 162 -0.02 60.93 -26.38
CA PRO A 162 -0.68 61.26 -27.62
C PRO A 162 0.19 60.82 -28.81
N LEU A 163 -0.42 60.13 -29.78
CA LEU A 163 0.24 59.63 -30.99
C LEU A 163 0.59 60.76 -31.97
N VAL A 164 0.12 61.99 -31.72
CA VAL A 164 0.42 63.18 -32.52
C VAL A 164 0.92 64.27 -31.58
N PRO A 165 2.12 64.83 -31.80
CA PRO A 165 2.61 65.96 -31.01
C PRO A 165 1.71 67.18 -31.25
N ALA A 166 1.27 67.82 -30.16
CA ALA A 166 0.43 69.01 -30.24
C ALA A 166 1.17 70.13 -30.98
N ALA A 167 0.67 70.51 -32.15
CA ALA A 167 1.18 71.64 -32.91
C ALA A 167 0.84 72.92 -32.15
N GLY A 168 1.84 73.61 -31.59
CA GLY A 168 1.65 74.99 -31.13
C GLY A 168 2.37 75.46 -29.87
N SER A 169 3.42 74.80 -29.36
CA SER A 169 4.24 75.37 -28.28
C SER A 169 5.61 75.82 -28.80
N ALA A 170 5.61 76.86 -29.62
CA ALA A 170 6.81 77.65 -29.92
C ALA A 170 6.39 79.11 -30.02
N ARG A 171 6.46 79.81 -28.90
CA ARG A 171 6.74 81.25 -28.78
C ARG A 171 7.02 81.60 -27.33
#